data_AF-A0A7M2YVJ1-F1
#
_entry.id   AF-A0A7M2YVJ1-F1
#
_cell.length_a   1.000
_cell.length_b   1.000
_cell.length_c   1.000
_cell.angle_alpha   90.00
_cell.angle_beta   90.00
_cell.angle_gamma   90.00
#
_symmetry.space_group_name_H-M   'P 1'
#
loop_
_entity.id
_entity.type
_entity.pdbx_description
1 polymer ?
#
loop_
_entity_poly.entity_id
_entity_poly.type
_entity_poly.pdbx_seq_one_letter_code
_entity_poly.pdbx_strand_id
1 'polypeptide(L)'
;MRALLVDLDGALGDTRPLWSDWLEDAARVLGLPHELPQDRGAAARVLDASGAGNWRALLERFAEDRAPVYLRPSAEASAALRRLHAASVPIGVFTDAPAELARVALAQLGAARRVEALEVGPGAVERLRAALGADAQVIATRGELTRAAW
;
A
#
# COMPACT_ATOMS: atom_id res chain seq x y z
N MET A 1 -19.05 14.45 5.98
CA MET A 1 -17.71 14.78 5.43
C MET A 1 -17.44 13.86 4.25
N ARG A 2 -16.72 14.31 3.23
CA ARG A 2 -16.35 13.47 2.07
C ARG A 2 -15.38 12.36 2.49
N ALA A 3 -15.40 11.23 1.77
CA ALA A 3 -14.44 10.15 1.94
C ALA A 3 -13.01 10.61 1.63
N LEU A 4 -12.02 9.93 2.20
CA LEU A 4 -10.59 10.19 1.96
C LEU A 4 -9.95 8.97 1.30
N LEU A 5 -9.15 9.22 0.26
CA LEU A 5 -8.34 8.22 -0.44
C LEU A 5 -6.88 8.50 -0.09
N VAL A 6 -6.27 7.59 0.66
CA VAL A 6 -4.95 7.80 1.28
C VAL A 6 -3.90 6.98 0.56
N ASP A 7 -2.83 7.64 0.12
CA ASP A 7 -1.65 6.96 -0.44
C ASP A 7 -0.93 6.18 0.67
N LEU A 8 -0.78 4.87 0.50
CA LEU A 8 -0.07 4.02 1.47
C LEU A 8 1.37 4.50 1.68
N ASP A 9 2.11 4.67 0.59
CA ASP A 9 3.55 4.89 0.61
C ASP A 9 3.88 6.33 1.00
N GLY A 10 3.09 7.28 0.51
CA GLY A 10 3.28 8.70 0.78
C GLY A 10 2.73 9.17 2.13
N ALA A 11 1.65 8.56 2.62
CA ALA A 11 0.98 9.03 3.84
C ALA A 11 1.17 8.12 5.07
N LEU A 12 1.24 6.80 4.88
CA LEU A 12 1.27 5.84 5.99
C LEU A 12 2.69 5.31 6.22
N GLY A 13 3.29 4.68 5.22
CA GLY A 13 4.66 4.17 5.27
C GLY A 13 5.13 3.66 3.91
N ASP A 14 6.33 4.07 3.51
CA ASP A 14 6.92 3.76 2.20
C ASP A 14 7.33 2.28 2.11
N THR A 15 6.68 1.54 1.21
CA THR A 15 6.94 0.11 0.99
C THR A 15 7.98 -0.14 -0.10
N ARG A 16 8.48 0.90 -0.79
CA ARG A 16 9.45 0.74 -1.89
C ARG A 16 10.77 0.10 -1.47
N PRO A 17 11.37 0.44 -0.31
CA PRO A 17 12.59 -0.22 0.13
C PRO A 17 12.41 -1.72 0.36
N LEU A 18 11.28 -2.12 0.97
CA LEU A 18 10.97 -3.53 1.22
C LEU A 18 10.74 -4.30 -0.09
N TRP A 19 10.05 -3.69 -1.06
CA TRP A 19 9.88 -4.26 -2.40
C TRP A 19 11.22 -4.46 -3.12
N SER A 20 12.11 -3.48 -3.04
CA SER A 20 13.42 -3.53 -3.72
C SER A 20 14.31 -4.63 -3.13
N ASP A 21 14.36 -4.73 -1.80
CA ASP A 21 15.13 -5.78 -1.12
C ASP A 21 14.58 -7.19 -1.42
N TRP A 22 13.25 -7.31 -1.52
CA TRP A 22 12.64 -8.56 -1.96
C TRP A 22 13.04 -8.94 -3.39
N LEU A 23 13.06 -8.00 -4.33
CA LEU A 23 13.49 -8.27 -5.71
C LEU A 23 14.94 -8.75 -5.77
N GLU A 24 15.84 -8.17 -4.96
CA GLU A 24 17.24 -8.58 -4.88
C GLU A 24 17.42 -9.98 -4.29
N ASP A 25 16.61 -10.36 -3.29
CA ASP A 25 16.60 -11.71 -2.71
C ASP A 25 16.00 -12.72 -3.69
N ALA A 26 14.85 -12.38 -4.27
CA ALA A 26 14.12 -13.21 -5.21
C ALA A 26 14.91 -13.48 -6.49
N ALA A 27 15.70 -12.53 -7.00
CA ALA A 27 16.56 -12.73 -8.17
C ALA A 27 17.59 -13.86 -8.01
N ARG A 28 17.93 -14.23 -6.78
CA ARG A 28 18.90 -15.30 -6.49
C ARG A 28 18.29 -16.70 -6.61
N VAL A 29 16.97 -16.80 -6.45
CA VAL A 29 16.24 -18.08 -6.34
C VAL A 29 15.15 -18.24 -7.39
N LEU A 30 14.68 -17.15 -7.97
CA LEU A 30 13.72 -17.09 -9.07
C LEU A 30 14.42 -16.56 -10.32
N GLY A 31 14.06 -17.12 -11.48
CA GLY A 31 14.44 -16.57 -12.79
C GLY A 31 13.64 -15.32 -13.10
N LEU A 32 13.89 -14.22 -12.37
CA LEU A 32 13.19 -12.96 -12.59
C LEU A 32 13.52 -12.39 -13.98
N PRO A 33 12.57 -11.69 -14.63
CA PRO A 33 12.84 -10.90 -15.82
C PRO A 33 13.97 -9.89 -15.58
N HIS A 34 14.82 -9.70 -16.59
CA HIS A 34 16.00 -8.83 -16.48
C HIS A 34 15.63 -7.36 -16.20
N GLU A 35 14.50 -6.91 -16.73
CA GLU A 35 13.97 -5.57 -16.52
C GLU A 35 12.54 -5.65 -16.02
N LEU A 36 12.28 -4.99 -14.89
CA LEU A 36 10.95 -4.77 -14.36
C LEU A 36 10.59 -3.28 -14.46
N PRO A 37 9.34 -2.94 -14.82
CA PRO A 37 8.82 -1.59 -14.73
C PRO A 37 9.03 -0.95 -13.35
N GLN A 38 9.20 0.37 -13.32
CA GLN A 38 9.27 1.12 -12.05
C GLN A 38 7.94 1.11 -11.29
N ASP A 39 6.82 1.17 -12.02
CA ASP A 39 5.48 0.99 -11.43
C ASP A 39 5.35 -0.45 -10.93
N ARG A 40 5.17 -0.61 -9.62
CA ARG A 40 5.22 -1.95 -8.98
C ARG A 40 4.02 -2.82 -9.37
N GLY A 41 2.91 -2.21 -9.75
CA GLY A 41 1.74 -2.92 -10.28
C GLY A 41 1.99 -3.46 -11.69
N ALA A 42 2.69 -2.71 -12.53
CA ALA A 42 3.18 -3.17 -13.83
C ALA A 42 4.25 -4.25 -13.67
N ALA A 43 5.18 -4.10 -12.73
CA ALA A 43 6.16 -5.13 -12.40
C ALA A 43 5.49 -6.45 -11.97
N ALA A 44 4.49 -6.39 -11.09
CA ALA A 44 3.70 -7.56 -10.70
C ALA A 44 3.08 -8.28 -11.90
N ARG A 45 2.52 -7.55 -12.88
CA ARG A 45 1.97 -8.13 -14.10
C ARG A 45 3.03 -8.82 -14.96
N VAL A 46 4.24 -8.25 -15.04
CA VAL A 46 5.35 -8.88 -15.76
C VAL A 46 5.80 -10.16 -15.04
N LEU A 47 5.87 -10.15 -13.71
CA LEU A 47 6.17 -11.34 -12.91
C LEU A 47 5.13 -12.44 -13.10
N ASP A 48 3.84 -12.10 -13.06
CA ASP A 48 2.75 -13.03 -13.35
C ASP A 48 2.89 -13.63 -14.75
N ALA A 49 3.12 -12.80 -15.77
CA ALA A 49 3.22 -13.24 -17.17
C ALA A 49 4.46 -14.10 -17.43
N SER A 50 5.58 -13.83 -16.73
CA SER A 50 6.81 -14.63 -16.85
C SER A 50 6.69 -16.03 -16.25
N GLY A 51 5.62 -16.29 -15.47
CA GLY A 51 5.47 -17.55 -14.76
C GLY A 51 6.54 -17.73 -13.68
N ALA A 52 6.93 -16.65 -13.01
CA ALA A 52 7.95 -16.61 -11.94
C ALA A 52 7.54 -17.38 -10.67
N GLY A 53 7.17 -18.66 -10.84
CA GLY A 53 6.74 -19.58 -9.80
C GLY A 53 5.71 -18.98 -8.85
N ASN A 54 5.92 -19.22 -7.56
CA ASN A 54 5.09 -18.74 -6.47
C ASN A 54 5.59 -17.39 -5.91
N TRP A 55 5.95 -16.43 -6.78
CA TRP A 55 6.54 -15.17 -6.34
C TRP A 55 5.63 -14.40 -5.37
N ARG A 56 4.31 -14.49 -5.53
CA ARG A 56 3.33 -13.81 -4.66
C ARG A 56 3.40 -14.29 -3.21
N ALA A 57 3.36 -15.60 -2.96
CA ALA A 57 3.47 -16.10 -1.59
C ALA A 57 4.88 -15.91 -1.02
N LEU A 58 5.91 -15.92 -1.87
CA LEU A 58 7.28 -15.61 -1.45
C LEU A 58 7.41 -14.14 -1.02
N LEU A 59 6.80 -13.21 -1.76
CA LEU A 59 6.73 -11.80 -1.39
C LEU A 59 5.97 -11.62 -0.08
N GLU A 60 4.79 -12.23 0.06
CA GLU A 60 3.98 -12.11 1.27
C GLU A 60 4.77 -12.56 2.50
N ARG A 61 5.36 -13.77 2.46
CA ARG A 61 6.17 -14.29 3.56
C ARG A 61 7.40 -13.43 3.85
N PHE A 62 8.13 -13.01 2.82
CA PHE A 62 9.28 -12.11 3.00
C PHE A 62 8.85 -10.80 3.65
N ALA A 63 7.73 -10.23 3.21
CA ALA A 63 7.19 -9.01 3.77
C ALA A 63 6.75 -9.21 5.22
N GLU A 64 6.08 -10.31 5.58
CA GLU A 64 5.69 -10.59 6.96
C GLU A 64 6.90 -10.65 7.90
N ASP A 65 7.96 -11.34 7.47
CA ASP A 65 9.19 -11.50 8.25
C ASP A 65 9.97 -10.17 8.41
N ARG A 66 9.94 -9.32 7.38
CA ARG A 66 10.82 -8.15 7.27
C ARG A 66 10.13 -6.81 7.50
N ALA A 67 8.80 -6.73 7.41
CA ALA A 67 8.05 -5.48 7.52
C ALA A 67 8.43 -4.64 8.76
N PRO A 68 8.68 -5.20 9.96
CA PRO A 68 9.11 -4.40 11.11
C PRO A 68 10.42 -3.64 10.89
N VAL A 69 11.32 -4.10 10.01
CA VAL A 69 12.59 -3.42 9.71
C VAL A 69 12.35 -2.15 8.89
N TYR A 70 11.43 -2.19 7.93
CA TYR A 70 11.19 -1.11 6.96
C TYR A 70 10.04 -0.19 7.36
N LEU A 71 9.02 -0.72 8.02
CA LEU A 71 7.76 -0.03 8.28
C LEU A 71 7.59 0.20 9.78
N ARG A 72 7.75 1.46 10.16
CA ARG A 72 7.52 1.92 11.53
C ARG A 72 6.20 2.69 11.61
N PRO A 73 5.27 2.29 12.51
CA PRO A 73 4.05 3.06 12.73
C PRO A 73 4.37 4.51 13.10
N SER A 74 3.70 5.45 12.43
CA SER A 74 3.77 6.87 12.77
C SER A 74 2.69 7.20 13.80
N ALA A 75 3.08 7.83 14.93
CA ALA A 75 2.14 8.30 15.93
C ALA A 75 1.16 9.33 15.37
N GLU A 76 1.64 10.23 14.50
CA GLU A 76 0.85 11.26 13.83
C GLU A 76 -0.19 10.65 12.89
N ALA A 77 0.23 9.77 11.98
CA ALA A 77 -0.68 9.09 11.05
C ALA A 77 -1.70 8.25 11.82
N SER A 78 -1.27 7.52 12.85
CA SER A 78 -2.16 6.73 13.70
C SER A 78 -3.19 7.60 14.42
N ALA A 79 -2.79 8.77 14.93
CA ALA A 79 -3.71 9.70 15.58
C ALA A 79 -4.70 10.31 14.58
N ALA A 80 -4.24 10.69 13.39
CA ALA A 80 -5.10 11.21 12.33
C ALA A 80 -6.15 10.19 11.89
N LEU A 81 -5.74 8.94 11.58
CA LEU A 81 -6.66 7.86 11.23
C LEU A 81 -7.67 7.57 12.35
N ARG A 82 -7.24 7.61 13.62
CA ARG A 82 -8.16 7.46 14.76
C ARG A 82 -9.21 8.56 14.82
N ARG A 83 -8.81 9.82 14.65
CA ARG A 83 -9.74 10.97 14.66
C ARG A 83 -10.74 10.89 13.51
N LEU A 84 -10.27 10.62 12.30
CA LEU A 84 -11.10 10.47 11.10
C LEU A 84 -12.12 9.34 11.26
N HIS A 85 -11.67 8.19 11.76
CA HIS A 85 -12.56 7.05 12.03
C HIS A 85 -13.59 7.37 13.12
N ALA A 86 -13.21 8.09 14.18
CA ALA A 86 -14.15 8.53 15.22
C ALA A 86 -15.19 9.54 14.70
N ALA A 87 -14.85 10.29 13.66
CA ALA A 87 -15.76 11.18 12.94
C ALA A 87 -16.55 10.46 11.82
N SER A 88 -16.47 9.13 11.74
CA SER A 88 -17.10 8.30 10.71
C SER A 88 -16.79 8.76 9.27
N VAL A 89 -15.56 9.25 9.04
CA VAL A 89 -15.07 9.58 7.70
C VAL A 89 -14.65 8.29 7.00
N PRO A 90 -15.21 7.96 5.82
CA PRO A 90 -14.78 6.80 5.05
C PRO A 90 -13.34 6.94 4.56
N ILE A 91 -12.54 5.89 4.70
CA ILE A 91 -11.13 5.89 4.32
C ILE A 91 -10.83 4.72 3.37
N GLY A 92 -10.46 5.04 2.14
CA GLY A 92 -9.84 4.12 1.19
C GLY A 92 -8.33 4.29 1.19
N VAL A 93 -7.57 3.23 0.95
CA VAL A 93 -6.11 3.29 0.73
C VAL A 93 -5.78 2.84 -0.68
N PHE A 94 -4.86 3.53 -1.34
CA PHE A 94 -4.33 3.14 -2.63
C PHE A 94 -2.80 3.07 -2.64
N THR A 95 -2.26 2.26 -3.55
CA THR A 95 -0.81 2.12 -3.78
C THR A 95 -0.54 1.46 -5.13
N ASP A 96 0.65 1.68 -5.68
CA ASP A 96 1.17 0.90 -6.81
C ASP A 96 1.74 -0.46 -6.36
N ALA A 97 1.96 -0.69 -5.06
CA ALA A 97 2.49 -1.94 -4.54
C ALA A 97 1.58 -3.15 -4.86
N PRO A 98 2.14 -4.36 -5.03
CA PRO A 98 1.35 -5.58 -5.12
C PRO A 98 0.48 -5.77 -3.87
N ALA A 99 -0.67 -6.42 -4.04
CA ALA A 99 -1.69 -6.57 -2.99
C ALA A 99 -1.14 -7.27 -1.74
N GLU A 100 -0.27 -8.27 -1.90
CA GLU A 100 0.40 -9.00 -0.83
C GLU A 100 1.19 -8.05 0.08
N LEU A 101 2.07 -7.25 -0.54
CA LEU A 101 2.89 -6.26 0.17
C LEU A 101 2.04 -5.17 0.83
N ALA A 102 1.02 -4.68 0.12
CA ALA A 102 0.15 -3.62 0.62
C ALA A 102 -0.65 -4.04 1.87
N ARG A 103 -1.15 -5.28 1.89
CA ARG A 103 -1.89 -5.82 3.06
C ARG A 103 -0.98 -5.98 4.27
N VAL A 104 0.20 -6.57 4.09
CA VAL A 104 1.19 -6.73 5.17
C VAL A 104 1.60 -5.35 5.71
N ALA A 105 1.84 -4.38 4.83
CA ALA A 105 2.16 -3.02 5.24
C ALA A 105 1.04 -2.37 6.06
N LEU A 106 -0.23 -2.46 5.65
CA LEU A 106 -1.35 -1.92 6.41
C LEU A 106 -1.51 -2.58 7.79
N ALA A 107 -1.28 -3.88 7.88
CA ALA A 107 -1.30 -4.62 9.15
C ALA A 107 -0.17 -4.13 10.07
N GLN A 108 1.07 -4.10 9.56
CA GLN A 108 2.26 -3.65 10.28
C GLN A 108 2.16 -2.20 10.76
N LEU A 109 1.57 -1.32 9.94
CA LEU A 109 1.35 0.10 10.27
C LEU A 109 0.15 0.32 11.21
N GLY A 110 -0.59 -0.74 11.57
CA GLY A 110 -1.76 -0.65 12.45
C GLY A 110 -2.96 0.08 11.85
N ALA A 111 -2.98 0.24 10.52
CA ALA A 111 -3.98 0.99 9.78
C ALA A 111 -5.14 0.10 9.30
N ALA A 112 -4.92 -1.21 9.13
CA ALA A 112 -5.88 -2.14 8.52
C ALA A 112 -7.32 -2.05 9.07
N ARG A 113 -7.48 -1.90 10.39
CA ARG A 113 -8.81 -1.83 11.04
C ARG A 113 -9.59 -0.53 10.79
N ARG A 114 -8.98 0.47 10.17
CA ARG A 114 -9.57 1.81 9.96
C ARG A 114 -9.76 2.15 8.49
N VAL A 115 -9.46 1.21 7.61
CA VAL A 115 -9.55 1.36 6.16
C VAL A 115 -10.72 0.51 5.69
N GLU A 116 -11.61 1.10 4.90
CA GLU A 116 -12.79 0.44 4.36
C GLU A 116 -12.48 -0.34 3.08
N ALA A 117 -11.54 0.16 2.28
CA ALA A 117 -11.13 -0.46 1.03
C ALA A 117 -9.63 -0.22 0.76
N LEU A 118 -8.95 -1.24 0.25
CA LEU A 118 -7.60 -1.15 -0.29
C LEU A 118 -7.67 -1.44 -1.79
N GLU A 119 -7.16 -0.53 -2.60
CA GLU A 119 -7.03 -0.72 -4.05
C GLU A 119 -5.57 -0.62 -4.49
N VAL A 120 -5.15 -1.52 -5.38
CA VAL A 120 -3.76 -1.60 -5.83
C VAL A 120 -3.61 -1.45 -7.34
N GLY A 121 -2.47 -0.92 -7.75
CA GLY A 121 -2.07 -0.79 -9.14
C GLY A 121 -2.85 0.25 -9.95
N PRO A 122 -2.75 0.22 -11.29
CA PRO A 122 -3.39 1.20 -12.17
C PRO A 122 -4.91 1.27 -11.95
N GLY A 123 -5.45 2.49 -11.91
CA GLY A 123 -6.89 2.71 -11.73
C GLY A 123 -7.39 2.60 -10.28
N ALA A 124 -6.49 2.44 -9.29
CA ALA A 124 -6.88 2.24 -7.90
C ALA A 124 -7.71 3.40 -7.34
N VAL A 125 -7.35 4.65 -7.67
CA VAL A 125 -8.07 5.84 -7.20
C VAL A 125 -9.47 5.89 -7.79
N GLU A 126 -9.63 5.56 -9.06
CA GLU A 126 -10.92 5.54 -9.76
C GLU A 126 -11.85 4.48 -9.17
N ARG A 127 -11.33 3.28 -8.86
CA ARG A 127 -12.10 2.22 -8.20
C ARG A 127 -12.52 2.63 -6.79
N LEU A 128 -11.64 3.27 -6.03
CA LEU A 128 -12.00 3.81 -4.71
C LEU A 128 -13.04 4.92 -4.81
N ARG A 129 -12.98 5.82 -5.80
CA ARG A 129 -14.02 6.83 -6.03
C ARG A 129 -15.37 6.20 -6.37
N ALA A 130 -15.36 5.15 -7.19
CA ALA A 130 -16.58 4.40 -7.51
C ALA A 130 -17.18 3.73 -6.26
N ALA A 131 -16.34 3.25 -5.33
CA ALA A 131 -16.76 2.58 -4.11
C ALA A 131 -17.18 3.55 -2.97
N LEU A 132 -16.45 4.64 -2.77
CA LEU A 132 -16.55 5.51 -1.59
C LEU A 132 -17.14 6.90 -1.89
N GLY A 133 -17.31 7.26 -3.16
CA GLY A 133 -17.87 8.54 -3.59
C GLY A 133 -16.97 9.27 -4.59
N ALA A 134 -17.58 9.80 -5.65
CA ALA A 134 -16.88 10.48 -6.73
C ALA A 134 -16.12 11.74 -6.26
N ASP A 135 -16.57 12.37 -5.19
CA ASP A 135 -16.02 13.58 -4.58
C ASP A 135 -14.94 13.31 -3.50
N ALA A 136 -14.56 12.04 -3.30
CA ALA A 136 -13.55 11.65 -2.31
C ALA A 136 -12.24 12.43 -2.49
N GLN A 137 -11.62 12.86 -1.39
CA GLN A 137 -10.38 13.63 -1.45
C GLN A 137 -9.16 12.72 -1.45
N VAL A 138 -8.22 12.97 -2.36
CA VAL A 138 -6.91 12.30 -2.36
C VAL A 138 -6.00 12.96 -1.32
N ILE A 139 -5.34 12.13 -0.53
CA ILE A 139 -4.37 12.46 0.49
C ILE A 139 -3.08 11.71 0.14
N ALA A 140 -2.13 12.41 -0.48
CA ALA A 140 -0.89 11.83 -0.97
C ALA A 140 0.21 11.80 0.10
N THR A 141 0.14 12.65 1.12
CA THR A 141 1.21 12.78 2.12
C THR A 141 0.71 12.69 3.56
N ARG A 142 1.63 12.35 4.48
CA ARG A 142 1.34 12.30 5.92
C ARG A 142 0.91 13.66 6.46
N GLY A 143 1.47 14.74 5.95
CA GLY A 143 1.11 16.10 6.33
C GLY A 143 -0.33 16.44 5.93
N GLU A 144 -0.76 16.04 4.73
CA GLU A 144 -2.15 16.19 4.30
C GLU A 144 -3.11 15.35 5.14
N LEU A 145 -2.74 14.10 5.45
CA LEU A 145 -3.53 13.22 6.32
C LEU A 145 -3.75 13.86 7.69
N THR A 146 -2.69 14.42 8.25
CA THR A 146 -2.75 15.07 9.57
C THR A 146 -3.63 16.31 9.51
N ARG A 147 -3.50 17.16 8.48
CA ARG A 147 -4.35 18.34 8.28
C ARG A 147 -5.82 18.01 8.07
N ALA A 148 -6.13 16.94 7.34
CA ALA A 148 -7.52 16.52 7.10
C ALA A 148 -8.23 16.02 8.38
N ALA A 149 -7.47 15.68 9.42
CA ALA A 149 -7.97 15.20 10.70
C ALA A 149 -8.16 16.31 11.76
N TRP A 150 -8.03 17.58 11.37
CA TRP A 150 -8.25 18.79 12.18
C TRP A 150 -9.24 19.71 11.47
#